data_AF-A0A1R1D4T2-F1
#
_entry.id   AF-A0A1R1D4T2-F1
#
_cell.length_a   1.000
_cell.length_b   1.000
_cell.length_c   1.000
_cell.angle_alpha   90.00
_cell.angle_beta   90.00
_cell.angle_gamma   90.00
#
_symmetry.space_group_name_H-M   'P 1'
#
loop_
_entity.id
_entity.type
_entity.pdbx_description
1 polymer ?
#
loop_
_entity_poly.entity_id
_entity_poly.type
_entity_poly.pdbx_seq_one_letter_code
_entity_poly.pdbx_strand_id
1 'polypeptide(L)'
;MSFLYHYFDQSTGPFCNLSDLAPVDAERILEQIRLQSKGFASKRSLDYLEIRRSLELQAHELFIHKGGKPVRGLPHYMTLGSCPWLLDWYPNGRELQIALAEFDPNTISFTYGDLFPTMRYNDGKTYRGQIYTAGEIWDVIHKFGWPQEWNSNGDQGPERYIEVQIWDDRPLHKYRTDFLAESQHT
;
A
#
# COMPACT_ATOMS: atom_id res chain seq x y z
N MET A 1 -18.11 10.93 -2.63
CA MET A 1 -17.83 9.52 -2.22
C MET A 1 -16.35 9.28 -2.46
N SER A 2 -15.64 8.76 -1.46
CA SER A 2 -14.19 8.52 -1.55
C SER A 2 -13.92 7.04 -1.87
N PHE A 3 -12.90 6.77 -2.67
CA PHE A 3 -12.54 5.43 -3.13
C PHE A 3 -11.09 5.10 -2.81
N LEU A 4 -10.84 3.82 -2.55
CA LEU A 4 -9.51 3.24 -2.42
C LEU A 4 -9.14 2.51 -3.71
N TYR A 5 -7.88 2.61 -4.11
CA TYR A 5 -7.35 1.99 -5.32
C TYR A 5 -6.24 1.00 -4.98
N HIS A 6 -6.37 -0.23 -5.45
CA HIS A 6 -5.32 -1.25 -5.34
C HIS A 6 -4.68 -1.47 -6.70
N TYR A 7 -3.35 -1.38 -6.76
CA TYR A 7 -2.57 -1.60 -7.96
C TYR A 7 -1.84 -2.94 -7.88
N PHE A 8 -1.90 -3.72 -8.96
CA PHE A 8 -1.33 -5.07 -8.99
C PHE A 8 -0.96 -5.50 -10.41
N ASP A 9 -0.14 -6.54 -10.53
CA ASP A 9 0.13 -7.17 -11.83
C ASP A 9 -0.96 -8.19 -12.16
N GLN A 10 -1.50 -8.13 -13.37
CA GLN A 10 -2.51 -9.07 -13.85
C GLN A 10 -2.07 -10.53 -13.74
N SER A 11 -0.78 -10.84 -13.89
CA SER A 11 -0.30 -12.22 -13.84
C SER A 11 -0.31 -12.83 -12.43
N THR A 12 -0.31 -11.99 -11.39
CA THR A 12 -0.35 -12.45 -9.98
C THR A 12 -1.73 -12.33 -9.36
N GLY A 13 -2.55 -11.39 -9.84
CA GLY A 13 -3.82 -11.05 -9.22
C GLY A 13 -3.68 -10.09 -8.02
N PRO A 14 -4.81 -9.62 -7.49
CA PRO A 14 -4.84 -8.58 -6.47
C PRO A 14 -4.58 -9.15 -5.06
N PHE A 15 -4.10 -8.28 -4.16
CA PHE A 15 -3.88 -8.55 -2.73
C PHE A 15 -2.93 -9.72 -2.43
N CYS A 16 -1.91 -9.89 -3.27
CA CYS A 16 -0.76 -10.77 -2.99
C CYS A 16 0.34 -10.00 -2.27
N ASN A 17 0.62 -10.33 -1.01
CA ASN A 17 1.65 -9.66 -0.21
C ASN A 17 2.87 -10.57 0.01
N LEU A 18 4.07 -10.08 -0.32
CA LEU A 18 5.33 -10.80 -0.05
C LEU A 18 5.55 -11.02 1.46
N SER A 19 5.05 -10.13 2.30
CA SER A 19 5.20 -10.25 3.74
C SER A 19 4.40 -11.42 4.33
N ASP A 20 3.32 -11.87 3.65
CA ASP A 20 2.53 -13.04 4.07
C ASP A 20 3.30 -14.37 3.87
N LEU A 21 4.41 -14.34 3.12
CA LEU A 21 5.23 -15.51 2.85
C LEU A 21 6.35 -15.67 3.87
N ALA A 22 6.79 -16.92 4.07
CA ALA A 22 7.99 -17.20 4.84
C ALA A 22 9.21 -16.47 4.25
N PRO A 23 10.18 -16.01 5.07
CA PRO A 23 11.32 -15.23 4.59
C PRO A 23 12.06 -15.81 3.39
N VAL A 24 12.27 -17.12 3.38
CA VAL A 24 12.96 -17.83 2.29
C VAL A 24 12.14 -17.81 1.00
N ASP A 25 10.81 -17.99 1.09
CA ASP A 25 9.92 -17.97 -0.06
C ASP A 25 9.78 -16.58 -0.65
N ALA A 26 9.64 -15.57 0.22
CA ALA A 26 9.58 -14.17 -0.18
C ALA A 26 10.86 -13.73 -0.90
N GLU A 27 12.03 -14.10 -0.38
CA GLU A 27 13.32 -13.75 -1.00
C GLU A 27 13.49 -14.47 -2.34
N ARG A 28 13.10 -15.74 -2.44
CA ARG A 28 13.13 -16.49 -3.71
C ARG A 28 12.26 -15.84 -4.78
N ILE A 29 11.05 -15.39 -4.45
CA ILE A 29 10.20 -14.66 -5.39
C ILE A 29 10.83 -13.33 -5.79
N LEU A 30 11.37 -12.58 -4.82
CA LEU A 30 11.99 -11.30 -5.11
C LEU A 30 13.25 -11.44 -5.98
N GLU A 31 14.06 -12.48 -5.75
CA GLU A 31 15.20 -12.83 -6.60
C GLU A 31 14.77 -13.12 -8.04
N GLN A 32 13.70 -13.90 -8.24
CA GLN A 32 13.15 -14.14 -9.58
C GLN A 32 12.69 -12.84 -10.26
N ILE A 33 12.03 -11.95 -9.52
CA ILE A 33 11.60 -10.64 -10.03
C ILE A 33 12.82 -9.79 -10.44
N ARG A 34 13.89 -9.78 -9.64
CA ARG A 34 15.15 -9.08 -9.96
C ARG A 34 15.79 -9.66 -11.23
N LEU A 35 15.93 -10.98 -11.32
CA LEU A 35 16.53 -11.67 -12.46
C LEU A 35 15.74 -11.43 -13.76
N GLN A 36 14.41 -11.36 -13.67
CA GLN A 36 13.53 -11.14 -14.81
C GLN A 36 13.36 -9.64 -15.16
N SER A 37 13.96 -8.73 -14.39
CA SER A 37 13.77 -7.27 -14.51
C SER A 37 12.29 -6.88 -14.54
N LYS A 38 11.45 -7.61 -13.80
CA LYS A 38 10.00 -7.44 -13.81
C LYS A 38 9.58 -6.21 -13.02
N GLY A 39 9.24 -5.14 -13.74
CA GLY A 39 8.65 -3.93 -13.17
C GLY A 39 9.54 -3.23 -12.14
N PHE A 40 8.95 -2.35 -11.35
CA PHE A 40 9.66 -1.55 -10.34
C PHE A 40 10.25 -2.42 -9.22
N ALA A 41 9.59 -3.53 -8.89
CA ALA A 41 10.04 -4.44 -7.84
C ALA A 41 11.42 -5.06 -8.10
N SER A 42 11.86 -5.16 -9.36
CA SER A 42 13.20 -5.63 -9.72
C SER A 42 14.35 -4.74 -9.24
N LYS A 43 14.06 -3.49 -8.86
CA LYS A 43 15.04 -2.50 -8.38
C LYS A 43 15.22 -2.52 -6.85
N ARG A 44 14.52 -3.40 -6.13
CA ARG A 44 14.55 -3.47 -4.66
C ARG A 44 15.85 -4.09 -4.16
N SER A 45 16.43 -3.46 -3.13
CA SER A 45 17.66 -3.90 -2.46
C SER A 45 17.50 -5.24 -1.75
N LEU A 46 18.62 -5.87 -1.35
CA LEU A 46 18.64 -7.17 -0.67
C LEU A 46 18.00 -7.11 0.73
N ASP A 47 18.17 -5.99 1.43
CA ASP A 47 17.59 -5.72 2.75
C ASP A 47 16.10 -5.31 2.71
N TYR A 48 15.51 -5.22 1.50
CA TYR A 48 14.15 -4.71 1.31
C TYR A 48 13.11 -5.43 2.17
N LEU A 49 13.13 -6.77 2.22
CA LEU A 49 12.12 -7.54 2.95
C LEU A 49 12.26 -7.40 4.48
N GLU A 50 13.48 -7.28 4.98
CA GLU A 50 13.74 -7.03 6.41
C GLU A 50 13.19 -5.66 6.80
N ILE A 51 13.55 -4.63 6.03
CA ILE A 51 13.06 -3.26 6.23
C ILE A 51 11.55 -3.23 6.15
N ARG A 52 10.95 -3.85 5.12
CA ARG A 52 9.50 -3.90 4.93
C ARG A 52 8.78 -4.42 6.18
N ARG A 53 9.20 -5.58 6.69
CA ARG A 53 8.58 -6.20 7.86
C ARG A 53 8.74 -5.34 9.11
N SER A 54 9.90 -4.71 9.29
CA SER A 54 10.13 -3.79 10.41
C SER A 54 9.19 -2.58 10.35
N LEU A 55 9.02 -1.98 9.17
CA LEU A 55 8.11 -0.84 8.97
C LEU A 55 6.64 -1.24 9.14
N GLU A 56 6.25 -2.42 8.64
CA GLU A 56 4.90 -2.96 8.80
C GLU A 56 4.56 -3.21 10.28
N LEU A 57 5.50 -3.76 11.05
CA LEU A 57 5.34 -3.95 12.49
C LEU A 57 5.20 -2.60 13.20
N GLN A 58 6.06 -1.64 12.88
CA GLN A 58 5.99 -0.29 13.45
C GLN A 58 4.65 0.39 13.12
N ALA A 59 4.17 0.27 11.87
CA ALA A 59 2.88 0.82 11.45
C ALA A 59 1.72 0.17 12.22
N HIS A 60 1.75 -1.14 12.39
CA HIS A 60 0.75 -1.90 13.14
C HIS A 60 0.71 -1.47 14.61
N GLU A 61 1.86 -1.34 15.27
CA GLU A 61 1.95 -0.88 16.67
C GLU A 61 1.45 0.55 16.85
N LEU A 62 1.87 1.47 15.98
CA LEU A 62 1.39 2.85 16.00
C LEU A 62 -0.12 2.94 15.77
N PHE A 63 -0.65 2.11 14.88
CA PHE A 63 -2.09 2.08 14.61
C PHE A 63 -2.88 1.59 15.83
N ILE A 64 -2.45 0.51 16.48
CA ILE A 64 -3.04 0.02 17.74
C ILE A 64 -2.97 1.09 18.83
N HIS A 65 -1.84 1.78 18.95
CA HIS A 65 -1.66 2.84 19.94
C HIS A 65 -2.68 3.98 19.75
N LYS A 66 -3.09 4.23 18.50
CA LYS A 66 -4.14 5.19 18.15
C LYS A 66 -5.58 4.65 18.26
N GLY A 67 -5.76 3.45 18.82
CA GLY A 67 -7.07 2.81 18.99
C GLY A 67 -7.54 1.99 17.78
N GLY A 68 -6.67 1.81 16.78
CA GLY A 68 -6.90 0.90 15.66
C GLY A 68 -7.07 -0.55 16.13
N LYS A 69 -7.83 -1.32 15.36
CA LYS A 69 -8.19 -2.72 15.63
C LYS A 69 -7.81 -3.60 14.43
N PRO A 70 -6.51 -3.69 14.08
CA PRO A 70 -6.08 -4.54 12.99
C PRO A 70 -6.49 -6.00 13.27
N VAL A 71 -7.04 -6.66 12.26
CA VAL A 71 -7.46 -8.08 12.34
C VAL A 71 -6.33 -8.99 11.87
N ARG A 72 -5.52 -8.52 10.93
CA ARG A 72 -4.32 -9.21 10.41
C ARG A 72 -3.04 -8.54 10.91
N GLY A 73 -1.94 -9.30 10.95
CA GLY A 73 -0.64 -8.78 11.37
C GLY A 73 0.12 -7.98 10.29
N LEU A 74 -0.24 -8.11 9.01
CA LEU A 74 0.45 -7.49 7.88
C LEU A 74 -0.56 -6.86 6.91
N PRO A 75 -0.39 -5.59 6.48
CA PRO A 75 -1.42 -4.90 5.75
C PRO A 75 -1.43 -5.27 4.27
N HIS A 76 -2.59 -5.13 3.63
CA HIS A 76 -2.62 -4.88 2.18
C HIS A 76 -2.51 -3.39 1.93
N TYR A 77 -2.00 -3.02 0.76
CA TYR A 77 -1.77 -1.62 0.41
C TYR A 77 -2.73 -1.16 -0.67
N MET A 78 -3.31 0.01 -0.46
CA MET A 78 -4.13 0.75 -1.40
C MET A 78 -3.76 2.23 -1.36
N THR A 79 -4.28 3.03 -2.28
CA THR A 79 -4.20 4.50 -2.22
C THR A 79 -5.57 5.10 -1.97
N LEU A 80 -5.64 6.18 -1.20
CA LEU A 80 -6.85 6.98 -1.10
C LEU A 80 -6.88 7.94 -2.29
N GLY A 81 -7.82 7.72 -3.22
CA GLY A 81 -7.80 8.37 -4.54
C GLY A 81 -6.86 7.67 -5.53
N SER A 82 -7.07 7.92 -6.83
CA SER A 82 -6.31 7.28 -7.91
C SER A 82 -4.88 7.83 -7.99
N CYS A 83 -3.92 6.95 -8.30
CA CYS A 83 -2.54 7.29 -8.63
C CYS A 83 -2.07 6.43 -9.82
N PRO A 84 -2.40 6.81 -11.08
CA PRO A 84 -2.12 5.98 -12.26
C PRO A 84 -0.63 5.65 -12.46
N TRP A 85 0.28 6.46 -11.92
CA TRP A 85 1.72 6.20 -11.92
C TRP A 85 2.10 4.84 -11.31
N LEU A 86 1.29 4.31 -10.38
CA LEU A 86 1.53 3.00 -9.78
C LEU A 86 1.26 1.84 -10.75
N LEU A 87 0.52 2.05 -11.85
CA LEU A 87 0.35 1.01 -12.88
C LEU A 87 1.68 0.68 -13.57
N ASP A 88 2.54 1.69 -13.76
CA ASP A 88 3.86 1.55 -14.39
C ASP A 88 4.85 0.71 -13.56
N TRP A 89 4.49 0.39 -12.31
CA TRP A 89 5.31 -0.48 -11.47
C TRP A 89 5.22 -1.95 -11.89
N TYR A 90 4.23 -2.31 -12.69
CA TYR A 90 3.91 -3.68 -13.08
C TYR A 90 4.01 -3.86 -14.60
N PRO A 91 4.58 -4.96 -15.10
CA PRO A 91 4.54 -5.29 -16.52
C PRO A 91 3.14 -5.28 -17.13
N ASN A 92 2.14 -5.80 -16.42
CA ASN A 92 0.73 -5.76 -16.82
C ASN A 92 -0.12 -5.17 -15.69
N GLY A 93 0.06 -3.87 -15.43
CA GLY A 93 -0.63 -3.14 -14.37
C GLY A 93 -2.15 -3.15 -14.51
N ARG A 94 -2.83 -3.50 -13.41
CA ARG A 94 -4.29 -3.40 -13.24
C ARG A 94 -4.59 -2.64 -11.96
N GLU A 95 -5.78 -2.05 -11.92
CA GLU A 95 -6.31 -1.40 -10.73
C GLU A 95 -7.68 -1.97 -10.34
N LEU A 96 -7.93 -2.02 -9.03
CA LEU A 96 -9.25 -2.23 -8.45
C LEU A 96 -9.68 -0.97 -7.70
N GLN A 97 -10.93 -0.59 -7.87
CA GLN A 97 -11.55 0.52 -7.15
C GLN A 97 -12.56 -0.04 -6.14
N ILE A 98 -12.41 0.34 -4.87
CA ILE A 98 -13.29 -0.09 -3.77
C ILE A 98 -13.79 1.15 -3.03
N ALA A 99 -15.08 1.22 -2.74
CA ALA A 99 -15.61 2.36 -1.99
C ALA A 99 -15.04 2.36 -0.56
N LEU A 100 -14.57 3.51 -0.08
CA LEU A 100 -14.02 3.63 1.28
C LEU A 100 -15.03 3.19 2.35
N ALA A 101 -16.33 3.37 2.08
CA ALA A 101 -17.41 2.96 2.97
C ALA A 101 -17.56 1.44 3.15
N GLU A 102 -16.88 0.62 2.33
CA GLU A 102 -16.86 -0.84 2.51
C GLU A 102 -15.91 -1.30 3.62
N PHE A 103 -15.04 -0.41 4.10
CA PHE A 103 -14.05 -0.72 5.12
C PHE A 103 -14.50 -0.24 6.51
N ASP A 104 -14.20 -1.03 7.55
CA ASP A 104 -14.32 -0.56 8.93
C ASP A 104 -13.21 0.48 9.19
N PRO A 105 -13.53 1.71 9.60
CA PRO A 105 -12.52 2.74 9.86
C PRO A 105 -11.51 2.35 10.96
N ASN A 106 -11.84 1.37 11.81
CA ASN A 106 -10.93 0.86 12.82
C ASN A 106 -9.96 -0.20 12.28
N THR A 107 -10.14 -0.69 11.05
CA THR A 107 -9.30 -1.72 10.44
C THR A 107 -8.49 -1.19 9.26
N ILE A 108 -8.46 0.14 9.06
CA ILE A 108 -7.63 0.80 8.06
C ILE A 108 -6.83 1.93 8.69
N SER A 109 -5.59 2.11 8.23
CA SER A 109 -4.74 3.23 8.62
C SER A 109 -4.15 3.89 7.38
N PHE A 110 -3.54 5.05 7.57
CA PHE A 110 -3.06 5.89 6.48
C PHE A 110 -1.67 6.43 6.76
N THR A 111 -0.89 6.61 5.70
CA THR A 111 0.33 7.44 5.70
C THR A 111 0.20 8.53 4.66
N TYR A 112 0.77 9.70 4.96
CA TYR A 112 0.87 10.79 4.00
C TYR A 112 2.07 10.55 3.08
N GLY A 113 1.89 9.69 2.07
CA GLY A 113 2.96 9.12 1.26
C GLY A 113 3.07 7.60 1.42
N ASP A 114 3.93 6.99 0.61
CA ASP A 114 4.34 5.59 0.76
C ASP A 114 4.93 5.34 2.15
N LEU A 115 4.66 4.16 2.75
CA LEU A 115 5.14 3.83 4.09
C LEU A 115 6.67 3.94 4.21
N PHE A 116 7.43 3.52 3.21
CA PHE A 116 8.90 3.54 3.25
C PHE A 116 9.47 4.94 3.47
N PRO A 117 9.24 5.92 2.58
CA PRO A 117 9.73 7.27 2.79
C PRO A 117 9.04 7.94 3.98
N THR A 118 7.76 7.67 4.26
CA THR A 118 7.09 8.26 5.43
C THR A 118 7.82 7.93 6.72
N MET A 119 8.29 6.69 6.87
CA MET A 119 8.91 6.20 8.11
C MET A 119 10.44 6.37 8.15
N ARG A 120 11.09 6.63 7.01
CA ARG A 120 12.57 6.65 6.92
C ARG A 120 13.18 7.92 6.36
N TYR A 121 12.41 8.76 5.65
CA TYR A 121 12.93 9.98 5.06
C TYR A 121 12.91 11.12 6.08
N ASN A 122 14.07 11.67 6.41
CA ASN A 122 14.21 12.68 7.45
C ASN A 122 14.42 14.07 6.84
N ASP A 123 13.30 14.73 6.53
CA ASP A 123 13.25 16.09 5.97
C ASP A 123 12.55 17.10 6.91
N GLY A 124 12.32 16.70 8.17
CA GLY A 124 11.66 17.54 9.18
C GLY A 124 10.17 17.81 8.93
N LYS A 125 9.55 17.24 7.89
CA LYS A 125 8.11 17.42 7.65
C LYS A 125 7.33 16.73 8.77
N THR A 126 6.32 17.42 9.31
CA THR A 126 5.61 16.96 10.52
C THR A 126 4.75 15.70 10.32
N TYR A 127 4.51 15.31 9.07
CA TYR A 127 3.81 14.07 8.73
C TYR A 127 4.72 12.85 8.62
N ARG A 128 6.05 13.01 8.80
CA ARG A 128 7.00 11.89 8.86
C ARG A 128 6.81 11.07 10.13
N GLY A 129 7.01 9.76 10.02
CA GLY A 129 6.91 8.83 11.13
C GLY A 129 5.51 8.71 11.73
N GLN A 130 4.48 9.16 11.00
CA GLN A 130 3.09 9.16 11.48
C GLN A 130 2.26 8.10 10.76
N ILE A 131 1.41 7.43 11.53
CA ILE A 131 0.26 6.68 11.05
C ILE A 131 -0.99 7.48 11.41
N TYR A 132 -1.95 7.56 10.50
CA TYR A 132 -3.22 8.27 10.70
C TYR A 132 -4.39 7.30 10.69
N THR A 133 -5.39 7.58 11.53
CA THR A 133 -6.70 6.90 11.49
C THR A 133 -7.59 7.50 10.40
N ALA A 134 -8.70 6.84 10.09
CA ALA A 134 -9.70 7.38 9.16
C ALA A 134 -10.28 8.73 9.60
N GLY A 135 -10.29 9.02 10.91
CA GLY A 135 -10.72 10.32 11.44
C GLY A 135 -9.67 11.42 11.27
N GLU A 136 -8.38 11.09 11.31
CA GLU A 136 -7.28 12.06 11.25
C GLU A 136 -6.87 12.42 9.81
N ILE A 137 -6.96 11.47 8.87
CA ILE A 137 -6.36 11.64 7.54
C ILE A 137 -6.91 12.83 6.76
N TRP A 138 -8.19 13.16 6.95
CA TRP A 138 -8.81 14.30 6.29
C TRP A 138 -8.26 15.65 6.75
N ASP A 139 -7.91 15.78 8.04
CA ASP A 139 -7.27 16.99 8.57
C ASP A 139 -5.86 17.16 8.01
N VAL A 140 -5.14 16.04 7.84
CA VAL A 140 -3.80 16.02 7.23
C VAL A 140 -3.88 16.46 5.78
N ILE A 141 -4.82 15.92 5.00
CA ILE A 141 -5.06 16.32 3.61
C ILE A 141 -5.47 17.80 3.54
N HIS A 142 -6.36 18.27 4.41
CA HIS A 142 -6.76 19.67 4.44
C HIS A 142 -5.56 20.59 4.71
N LYS A 143 -4.62 20.17 5.57
CA LYS A 143 -3.44 20.95 5.93
C LYS A 143 -2.36 20.96 4.85
N PHE A 144 -2.11 19.84 4.18
CA PHE A 144 -0.96 19.67 3.28
C PHE A 144 -1.32 19.51 1.79
N GLY A 145 -2.61 19.36 1.49
CA GLY A 145 -3.13 19.06 0.15
C GLY A 145 -3.06 17.57 -0.19
N TRP A 146 -3.47 17.23 -1.41
CA TRP A 146 -3.33 15.88 -1.95
C TRP A 146 -1.98 15.72 -2.65
N PRO A 147 -1.11 14.78 -2.25
CA PRO A 147 0.13 14.49 -2.97
C PRO A 147 -0.09 14.22 -4.46
N GLN A 148 -1.21 13.59 -4.81
CA GLN A 148 -1.63 13.34 -6.19
C GLN A 148 -1.86 14.61 -7.01
N GLU A 149 -2.09 15.76 -6.37
CA GLU A 149 -2.32 17.05 -7.02
C GLU A 149 -1.06 17.91 -7.01
N TRP A 150 -0.47 18.17 -5.83
CA TRP A 150 0.67 19.09 -5.73
C TRP A 150 2.02 18.44 -6.09
N ASN A 151 2.12 17.11 -6.11
CA ASN A 151 3.34 16.37 -6.44
C ASN A 151 3.09 15.16 -7.35
N SER A 152 2.17 15.30 -8.31
CA SER A 152 1.85 14.25 -9.29
C SER A 152 3.09 13.72 -10.03
N ASN A 153 4.05 14.61 -10.33
CA ASN A 153 5.32 14.29 -10.97
C ASN A 153 6.44 13.87 -10.00
N GLY A 154 6.22 13.86 -8.68
CA GLY A 154 7.20 13.44 -7.69
C GLY A 154 8.47 14.29 -7.57
N ASP A 155 8.49 15.48 -8.17
CA ASP A 155 9.68 16.34 -8.19
C ASP A 155 9.90 17.08 -6.86
N GLN A 156 8.90 17.12 -5.98
CA GLN A 156 8.90 17.88 -4.72
C GLN A 156 9.06 17.00 -3.47
N GLY A 157 9.46 15.75 -3.66
CA GLY A 157 9.65 14.78 -2.59
C GLY A 157 9.04 13.42 -2.92
N PRO A 158 9.15 12.47 -1.99
CA PRO A 158 8.72 11.09 -2.23
C PRO A 158 7.19 10.89 -2.13
N GLU A 159 6.43 11.87 -1.65
CA GLU A 159 4.97 11.79 -1.56
C GLU A 159 4.34 11.90 -2.94
N ARG A 160 3.71 10.84 -3.45
CA ARG A 160 2.90 10.91 -4.68
C ARG A 160 1.44 10.53 -4.48
N TYR A 161 1.11 9.93 -3.34
CA TYR A 161 -0.23 9.51 -2.99
C TYR A 161 -0.40 9.44 -1.47
N ILE A 162 -1.65 9.40 -1.02
CA ILE A 162 -1.99 8.95 0.34
C ILE A 162 -2.09 7.43 0.31
N GLU A 163 -1.24 6.75 1.07
CA GLU A 163 -1.27 5.29 1.17
C GLU A 163 -2.25 4.87 2.28
N VAL A 164 -2.93 3.76 2.05
CA VAL A 164 -3.85 3.12 3.00
C VAL A 164 -3.35 1.71 3.28
N GLN A 165 -3.16 1.40 4.56
CA GLN A 165 -2.88 0.07 5.05
C GLN A 165 -4.20 -0.59 5.49
N ILE A 166 -4.55 -1.69 4.83
CA ILE A 166 -5.78 -2.45 5.07
C ILE A 166 -5.47 -3.64 5.97
N TRP A 167 -6.04 -3.63 7.17
CA TRP A 167 -5.77 -4.61 8.22
C TRP A 167 -6.86 -5.69 8.36
N ASP A 168 -7.70 -5.85 7.34
CA ASP A 168 -8.81 -6.82 7.33
C ASP A 168 -9.01 -7.42 5.93
N ASP A 169 -9.12 -8.74 5.84
CA ASP A 169 -9.39 -9.47 4.59
C ASP A 169 -10.84 -9.38 4.14
N ARG A 170 -11.78 -9.21 5.07
CA ARG A 170 -13.22 -9.33 4.82
C ARG A 170 -13.71 -8.49 3.63
N PRO A 171 -13.40 -7.19 3.52
CA PRO A 171 -13.86 -6.38 2.38
C PRO A 171 -13.19 -6.75 1.05
N LEU A 172 -12.09 -7.52 1.08
CA LEU A 172 -11.29 -7.86 -0.09
C LEU A 172 -11.69 -9.19 -0.74
N HIS A 173 -12.43 -10.05 -0.02
CA HIS A 173 -12.72 -11.42 -0.47
C HIS A 173 -13.44 -11.47 -1.82
N LYS A 174 -14.50 -10.66 -2.01
CA LYS A 174 -15.27 -10.66 -3.28
C LYS A 174 -14.38 -10.34 -4.48
N TYR A 175 -13.48 -9.36 -4.33
CA TYR A 175 -12.59 -8.93 -5.40
C TYR A 175 -11.54 -9.98 -5.79
N ARG A 176 -11.10 -10.82 -4.85
CA ARG A 176 -10.22 -11.96 -5.18
C ARG A 176 -10.97 -13.06 -5.91
N THR A 177 -12.19 -13.37 -5.46
CA THR A 177 -13.04 -14.38 -6.09
C THR A 177 -13.42 -13.99 -7.51
N ASP A 178 -13.85 -12.74 -7.71
CA ASP A 178 -14.26 -12.23 -9.02
C ASP A 178 -13.08 -12.29 -10.00
N PHE A 179 -11.89 -11.87 -9.58
CA PHE A 179 -10.68 -11.96 -10.40
C PHE A 179 -10.34 -13.40 -10.82
N LEU A 180 -10.46 -14.37 -9.90
CA LEU A 180 -10.22 -15.78 -10.20
C LEU A 180 -11.25 -16.34 -11.19
N ALA A 181 -12.51 -15.94 -11.06
CA ALA A 181 -13.57 -16.35 -11.98
C ALA A 181 -13.33 -15.78 -13.39
N GLU A 182 -12.96 -14.51 -13.51
CA GLU A 182 -12.59 -13.88 -14.78
C GLU A 182 -11.39 -14.57 -15.44
N SER A 183 -10.36 -14.89 -14.66
CA SER A 183 -9.13 -15.51 -15.17
C SER A 183 -9.31 -16.95 -15.69
N GLN A 184 -10.38 -17.64 -15.29
CA GLN A 184 -10.71 -18.99 -15.80
C GLN A 184 -11.45 -18.96 -17.15
N HIS A 185 -11.92 -17.79 -17.59
CA HIS A 185 -12.70 -17.61 -18.83
C HIS A 185 -11.91 -16.91 -19.95
N THR A 186 -10.63 -16.59 -19.73
CA THR A 186 -9.68 -16.01 -20.70
C THR A 186 -8.56 -16.98 -21.00
#